data_AF-A0A2E9D6D4-F1
#
_entry.id   AF-A0A2E9D6D4-F1
#
_cell.length_a   1.000
_cell.length_b   1.000
_cell.length_c   1.000
_cell.angle_alpha   90.00
_cell.angle_beta   90.00
_cell.angle_gamma   90.00
#
_symmetry.space_group_name_H-M   'P 1'
#
loop_
_entity.id
_entity.type
_entity.pdbx_description
1 polymer ?
#
loop_
_entity_poly.entity_id
_entity_poly.type
_entity_poly.pdbx_seq_one_letter_code
_entity_poly.pdbx_strand_id
1 'polypeptide(L)'
;MIEEGVEVCFTYTLTVEGEVLESNAGQEPLVYVQGDGQLLPALEAQLIGLSAGDTKTVNLDAANAYGEFSEAAFQEVPLDRIPEEARVVDATLQSQGFTGPIRVAEIKADVIVLDFNHPLAGKDLRFDITIVDIDVIQGEPESGS
;
A
#
# COMPACT_ATOMS: atom_id res chain seq x y z
N MET A 1 19.69 -4.32 -15.12
CA MET A 1 19.06 -3.04 -14.72
C MET A 1 17.57 -3.30 -14.61
N ILE A 2 16.83 -2.52 -13.82
CA ILE A 2 15.39 -2.70 -13.64
C ILE A 2 14.67 -2.23 -14.91
N GLU A 3 13.91 -3.13 -15.51
CA GLU A 3 13.12 -2.96 -16.74
C GLU A 3 11.78 -3.72 -16.58
N GLU A 4 10.77 -3.42 -17.39
CA GLU A 4 9.49 -4.14 -17.31
C GLU A 4 9.66 -5.66 -17.54
N GLY A 5 9.00 -6.47 -16.71
CA GLY A 5 9.02 -7.94 -16.81
C GLY A 5 10.23 -8.62 -16.14
N VAL A 6 11.00 -7.91 -15.32
CA VAL A 6 12.06 -8.50 -14.49
C VAL A 6 11.60 -8.65 -13.05
N GLU A 7 12.10 -9.68 -12.38
CA GLU A 7 11.93 -9.89 -10.95
C GLU A 7 13.00 -9.09 -10.22
N VAL A 8 12.60 -8.29 -9.25
CA VAL A 8 13.49 -7.44 -8.48
C VAL A 8 13.39 -7.81 -7.01
N CYS A 9 14.52 -8.22 -6.44
CA CYS A 9 14.69 -8.41 -5.01
C CYS A 9 15.15 -7.09 -4.39
N PHE A 10 14.38 -6.53 -3.46
CA PHE A 10 14.72 -5.28 -2.80
C PHE A 10 14.35 -5.30 -1.32
N THR A 11 15.01 -4.44 -0.55
CA THR A 11 14.58 -4.10 0.81
C THR A 11 14.17 -2.65 0.85
N TYR A 12 13.26 -2.30 1.74
CA TYR A 12 12.80 -0.92 1.89
C TYR A 12 12.67 -0.54 3.37
N THR A 13 12.73 0.75 3.62
CA THR A 13 12.36 1.35 4.91
C THR A 13 11.33 2.43 4.64
N LEU A 14 10.13 2.25 5.18
CA LEU A 14 9.03 3.20 5.14
C LEU A 14 9.09 4.13 6.34
N THR A 15 9.34 5.41 6.08
CA THR A 15 9.30 6.48 7.06
C THR A 15 8.11 7.39 6.78
N VAL A 16 7.32 7.68 7.80
CA VAL A 16 6.12 8.54 7.73
C VAL A 16 6.23 9.57 8.83
N GLU A 17 6.13 10.86 8.48
CA GLU A 17 6.25 11.98 9.43
C GLU A 17 7.55 11.95 10.29
N GLY A 18 8.61 11.32 9.78
CA GLY A 18 9.90 11.17 10.48
C GLY A 18 10.01 9.93 11.37
N GLU A 19 8.98 9.10 11.44
CA GLU A 19 8.99 7.82 12.17
C GLU A 19 9.02 6.64 11.20
N VAL A 20 9.86 5.64 11.48
CA VAL A 20 9.92 4.40 10.68
C VAL A 20 8.75 3.53 11.07
N LEU A 21 7.79 3.36 10.16
CA LEU A 21 6.62 2.53 10.40
C LEU A 21 6.85 1.08 9.99
N GLU A 22 7.61 0.88 8.90
CA GLU A 22 7.87 -0.45 8.36
C GLU A 22 9.30 -0.50 7.82
N SER A 23 10.02 -1.60 8.05
CA SER A 23 11.34 -1.79 7.47
C SER A 23 11.66 -3.26 7.28
N ASN A 24 12.13 -3.59 6.08
CA ASN A 24 12.70 -4.90 5.74
C ASN A 24 14.22 -4.80 5.48
N ALA A 25 14.83 -3.65 5.76
CA ALA A 25 16.26 -3.47 5.65
C ALA A 25 17.01 -4.37 6.64
N GLY A 26 17.76 -5.34 6.12
CA GLY A 26 18.44 -6.36 6.94
C GLY A 26 17.59 -7.58 7.28
N GLN A 27 16.38 -7.70 6.72
CA GLN A 27 15.53 -8.89 6.78
C GLN A 27 15.44 -9.57 5.40
N GLU A 28 14.49 -10.50 5.23
CA GLU A 28 14.20 -11.10 3.93
C GLU A 28 13.81 -10.01 2.91
N PRO A 29 14.52 -9.94 1.76
CA PRO A 29 14.17 -9.02 0.70
C PRO A 29 12.78 -9.35 0.14
N LEU A 30 12.02 -8.31 -0.17
CA LEU A 30 10.79 -8.47 -0.94
C LEU A 30 11.14 -8.69 -2.40
N VAL A 31 10.28 -9.48 -3.04
CA VAL A 31 10.37 -9.81 -4.45
C VAL A 31 9.12 -9.25 -5.12
N TYR A 32 9.32 -8.45 -6.16
CA TYR A 32 8.23 -7.98 -7.01
C TYR A 32 8.62 -8.08 -8.48
N VAL A 33 7.61 -8.12 -9.34
CA VAL A 33 7.78 -8.06 -10.79
C VAL A 33 7.51 -6.64 -11.26
N GLN A 34 8.51 -6.04 -11.90
CA GLN A 34 8.37 -4.69 -12.45
C GLN A 34 7.31 -4.68 -13.55
N GLY A 35 6.25 -3.88 -13.37
CA GLY A 35 5.14 -3.76 -14.32
C GLY A 35 3.95 -4.68 -14.06
N ASP A 36 4.00 -5.54 -13.03
CA ASP A 36 2.86 -6.41 -12.64
C ASP A 36 1.84 -5.65 -11.77
N GLY A 37 2.15 -4.43 -11.33
CA GLY A 37 1.27 -3.60 -10.50
C GLY A 37 1.17 -4.09 -9.05
N GLN A 38 2.14 -4.88 -8.60
CA GLN A 38 2.23 -5.34 -7.21
C GLN A 38 2.62 -4.21 -6.25
N LEU A 39 3.33 -3.20 -6.75
CA LEU A 39 3.75 -2.04 -5.99
C LEU A 39 2.97 -0.79 -6.44
N LEU A 40 3.18 0.30 -5.72
CA LEU A 40 2.63 1.60 -6.10
C LEU A 40 3.23 2.00 -7.47
N PRO A 41 2.40 2.38 -8.46
CA PRO A 41 2.90 2.68 -9.81
C PRO A 41 3.91 3.84 -9.80
N ALA A 42 3.74 4.81 -8.90
CA ALA A 42 4.70 5.89 -8.70
C ALA A 42 6.02 5.41 -8.09
N LEU A 43 6.00 4.37 -7.26
CA LEU A 43 7.20 3.74 -6.71
C LEU A 43 7.94 2.97 -7.79
N GLU A 44 7.23 2.09 -8.51
CA GLU A 44 7.80 1.29 -9.60
C GLU A 44 8.47 2.16 -10.66
N ALA A 45 7.80 3.24 -11.09
CA ALA A 45 8.37 4.17 -12.06
C ALA A 45 9.69 4.80 -11.60
N GLN A 46 9.85 5.01 -10.30
CA GLN A 46 11.07 5.57 -9.73
C GLN A 46 12.20 4.54 -9.62
N LEU A 47 11.90 3.24 -9.61
CA LEU A 47 12.90 2.16 -9.54
C LEU A 47 13.46 1.78 -10.92
N ILE A 48 12.73 2.08 -12.00
CA ILE A 48 13.18 1.84 -13.37
C ILE A 48 14.58 2.43 -13.61
N GLY A 49 15.46 1.64 -14.21
CA GLY A 49 16.82 2.03 -14.56
C GLY A 49 17.86 1.84 -13.44
N LEU A 50 17.46 1.44 -12.23
CA LEU A 50 18.41 1.07 -11.18
C LEU A 50 19.09 -0.28 -11.46
N SER A 51 20.17 -0.55 -10.75
CA SER A 51 20.92 -1.80 -10.84
C SER A 51 20.98 -2.50 -9.48
N ALA A 52 21.29 -3.81 -9.48
CA ALA A 52 21.49 -4.55 -8.24
C ALA A 52 22.62 -3.92 -7.41
N GLY A 53 22.39 -3.78 -6.11
CA GLY A 53 23.27 -3.07 -5.17
C GLY A 53 23.05 -1.55 -5.09
N ASP A 54 22.18 -0.98 -5.94
CA ASP A 54 21.88 0.46 -5.90
C ASP A 54 20.87 0.79 -4.79
N THR A 55 20.92 2.04 -4.31
CA THR A 55 20.05 2.53 -3.24
C THR A 55 19.39 3.83 -3.67
N LYS A 56 18.07 3.88 -3.49
CA LYS A 56 17.27 5.04 -3.89
C LYS A 56 16.25 5.39 -2.81
N THR A 57 16.23 6.66 -2.44
CA THR A 57 15.15 7.24 -1.65
C THR A 57 14.07 7.75 -2.59
N VAL A 58 12.84 7.28 -2.39
CA VAL A 58 11.65 7.72 -3.11
C VAL A 58 10.69 8.37 -2.12
N ASN A 59 10.34 9.61 -2.38
CA ASN A 59 9.31 10.32 -1.63
C ASN A 59 8.03 10.29 -2.47
N LEU A 60 6.98 9.72 -1.91
CA LEU A 60 5.65 9.71 -2.50
C LEU A 60 4.73 10.53 -1.61
N ASP A 61 4.14 11.56 -2.19
CA ASP A 61 3.04 12.27 -1.55
C ASP A 61 1.87 11.31 -1.32
N ALA A 62 1.01 11.63 -0.35
CA ALA A 62 -0.17 10.83 -0.03
C ALA A 62 -0.94 10.34 -1.27
N ALA A 63 -1.22 11.23 -2.22
CA ALA A 63 -1.92 10.96 -3.47
C ALA A 63 -1.29 9.85 -4.33
N ASN A 64 0.05 9.76 -4.34
CA ASN A 64 0.82 8.82 -5.14
C ASN A 64 1.16 7.52 -4.39
N ALA A 65 0.87 7.47 -3.09
CA ALA A 65 1.03 6.30 -2.27
C ALA A 65 -0.34 5.65 -1.96
N TYR A 66 -0.84 5.77 -0.73
CA TYR A 66 -2.13 5.18 -0.34
C TYR A 66 -3.35 6.05 -0.69
N GLY A 67 -3.13 7.14 -1.43
CA GLY A 67 -4.14 8.15 -1.74
C GLY A 67 -4.18 9.26 -0.69
N GLU A 68 -4.82 10.36 -1.07
CA GLU A 68 -5.17 11.41 -0.12
C GLU A 68 -6.29 10.93 0.80
N PHE A 69 -6.28 11.44 2.03
CA PHE A 69 -7.42 11.32 2.90
C PHE A 69 -8.63 11.93 2.20
N SER A 70 -9.63 11.11 1.93
CA SER A 70 -10.81 11.54 1.19
C SER A 70 -12.01 11.58 2.11
N GLU A 71 -12.64 12.74 2.20
CA GLU A 71 -13.95 12.86 2.86
C GLU A 71 -15.02 12.01 2.14
N ALA A 72 -14.82 11.71 0.86
CA ALA A 72 -15.70 10.84 0.09
C ALA A 72 -15.56 9.35 0.45
N ALA A 73 -14.48 8.97 1.16
CA ALA A 73 -14.32 7.63 1.71
C ALA A 73 -15.06 7.44 3.04
N PHE A 74 -15.71 8.48 3.58
CA PHE A 74 -16.70 8.30 4.65
C PHE A 74 -18.03 7.86 4.06
N GLN A 75 -18.54 6.74 4.55
CA GLN A 75 -19.83 6.22 4.12
C GLN A 75 -20.78 6.11 5.31
N GLU A 76 -21.98 6.65 5.14
CA GLU A 76 -23.06 6.49 6.12
C GLU A 76 -23.74 5.14 5.89
N VAL A 77 -23.69 4.28 6.90
CA VAL A 77 -24.31 2.96 6.89
C VAL A 77 -25.40 2.91 7.96
N PRO A 78 -26.60 2.35 7.67
CA PRO A 78 -27.63 2.21 8.68
C PRO A 78 -27.11 1.44 9.89
N LEU A 79 -27.42 1.91 11.09
CA LEU A 79 -26.94 1.30 12.33
C LEU A 79 -27.38 -0.18 12.46
N ASP A 80 -28.53 -0.53 11.88
CA ASP A 80 -29.07 -1.90 11.80
C ASP A 80 -28.17 -2.87 11.01
N ARG A 81 -27.38 -2.36 10.05
CA ARG A 81 -26.42 -3.17 9.28
C ARG A 81 -25.10 -3.42 9.99
N ILE A 82 -24.84 -2.70 11.09
CA ILE A 82 -23.62 -2.83 11.88
C ILE A 82 -23.94 -3.63 13.15
N PRO A 83 -23.18 -4.69 13.45
CA PRO A 83 -23.39 -5.49 14.66
C PRO A 83 -23.18 -4.61 15.90
N GLU A 84 -24.00 -4.79 16.94
CA GLU A 84 -23.98 -3.97 18.16
C GLU A 84 -22.60 -3.88 18.81
N GLU A 85 -21.84 -4.97 18.79
CA GLU A 85 -20.47 -5.07 19.29
C GLU A 85 -19.48 -4.11 18.59
N ALA A 86 -19.76 -3.74 17.34
CA ALA A 86 -18.92 -2.84 16.56
C ALA A 86 -19.48 -1.41 16.48
N ARG A 87 -20.58 -1.11 17.19
CA ARG A 87 -21.14 0.25 17.31
C ARG A 87 -20.38 1.06 18.37
N VAL A 88 -19.06 1.11 18.24
CA VAL A 88 -18.18 1.87 19.11
C VAL A 88 -17.35 2.80 18.24
N VAL A 89 -17.28 4.08 18.60
CA VAL A 89 -16.38 5.03 17.91
C VAL A 89 -14.95 4.49 18.01
N ASP A 90 -14.16 4.63 16.95
CA ASP A 90 -12.82 4.04 16.82
C ASP A 90 -12.78 2.51 16.66
N ALA A 91 -13.93 1.82 16.60
CA ALA A 91 -13.92 0.38 16.29
C ALA A 91 -13.43 0.12 14.86
N THR A 92 -12.60 -0.91 14.70
CA THR A 92 -12.17 -1.40 13.39
C THR A 92 -13.05 -2.56 12.95
N LEU A 93 -13.69 -2.38 11.81
CA LEU A 93 -14.52 -3.33 11.10
C LEU A 93 -13.74 -3.93 9.93
N GLN A 94 -14.08 -5.17 9.58
CA GLN A 94 -13.62 -5.82 8.35
C GLN A 94 -14.84 -6.15 7.50
N SER A 95 -14.79 -5.82 6.21
CA SER A 95 -15.86 -6.14 5.25
C SER A 95 -15.34 -7.09 4.20
N GLN A 96 -16.14 -8.09 3.83
CA GLN A 96 -15.75 -9.07 2.80
C GLN A 96 -15.56 -8.45 1.40
N GLY A 97 -16.07 -7.24 1.17
CA GLY A 97 -15.94 -6.51 -0.09
C GLY A 97 -14.87 -5.42 -0.09
N PHE A 98 -14.15 -5.21 1.02
CA PHE A 98 -13.13 -4.16 1.14
C PHE A 98 -11.88 -4.72 1.79
N THR A 99 -10.78 -4.71 1.05
CA THR A 99 -9.46 -5.11 1.54
C THR A 99 -8.83 -3.91 2.25
N GLY A 100 -9.26 -3.65 3.47
CA GLY A 100 -8.72 -2.59 4.31
C GLY A 100 -9.45 -2.48 5.65
N PRO A 101 -8.81 -1.90 6.67
CA PRO A 101 -9.48 -1.62 7.94
C PRO A 101 -10.54 -0.53 7.71
N ILE A 102 -11.76 -0.79 8.15
CA ILE A 102 -12.83 0.21 8.14
C ILE A 102 -12.96 0.72 9.57
N ARG A 103 -12.84 2.02 9.80
CA ARG A 103 -12.94 2.58 11.15
C ARG A 103 -14.29 3.24 11.37
N VAL A 104 -14.88 3.08 12.55
CA VAL A 104 -16.07 3.85 12.92
C VAL A 104 -15.65 5.27 13.28
N ALA A 105 -15.98 6.23 12.41
CA ALA A 105 -15.66 7.64 12.59
C ALA A 105 -16.63 8.33 13.53
N GLU A 106 -17.93 8.08 13.34
CA GLU A 106 -18.99 8.71 14.12
C GLU A 106 -20.22 7.81 14.19
N ILE A 107 -20.90 7.82 15.33
CA ILE A 107 -22.17 7.11 15.53
C ILE A 107 -23.26 8.15 15.72
N LYS A 108 -24.22 8.19 14.80
CA LYS A 108 -25.42 9.02 14.89
C LYS A 108 -26.60 8.18 15.37
N ALA A 109 -27.78 8.81 15.49
CA ALA A 109 -28.97 8.18 16.05
C ALA A 109 -29.49 6.97 15.23
N ASP A 110 -29.41 7.04 13.89
CA ASP A 110 -29.95 6.00 12.99
C ASP A 110 -28.88 5.42 12.04
N VAL A 111 -27.73 6.09 11.92
CA VAL A 111 -26.65 5.76 10.98
C VAL A 111 -25.29 5.83 11.67
N ILE A 112 -24.33 5.09 11.13
CA ILE A 112 -22.92 5.11 11.52
C ILE A 112 -22.10 5.59 10.34
N VAL A 113 -21.21 6.53 10.59
CA VAL A 113 -20.23 7.02 9.63
C VAL A 113 -19.01 6.11 9.72
N LEU A 114 -18.76 5.37 8.65
CA LEU A 114 -17.61 4.49 8.50
C LEU A 114 -16.55 5.18 7.65
N ASP A 115 -15.33 5.18 8.15
CA ASP A 115 -14.13 5.64 7.46
C ASP A 115 -13.49 4.48 6.72
N PHE A 116 -13.45 4.56 5.39
CA PHE A 116 -12.77 3.60 4.52
C PHE A 116 -11.36 4.07 4.12
N ASN A 117 -10.87 5.19 4.68
CA ASN A 117 -9.52 5.64 4.40
C ASN A 117 -8.49 4.63 4.93
N HIS A 118 -7.42 4.42 4.16
CA HIS A 118 -6.27 3.68 4.65
C HIS A 118 -5.65 4.45 5.84
N PRO A 119 -5.11 3.79 6.88
CA PRO A 119 -4.50 4.48 8.03
C PRO A 119 -3.32 5.40 7.67
N LEU A 120 -2.73 5.18 6.49
CA LEU A 120 -1.64 6.00 5.94
C LEU A 120 -2.10 6.96 4.83
N ALA A 121 -3.40 7.02 4.53
CA ALA A 121 -3.95 7.96 3.56
C ALA A 121 -3.78 9.40 4.07
N GLY A 122 -3.43 10.32 3.16
CA GLY A 122 -3.16 11.71 3.52
C GLY A 122 -1.77 11.95 4.14
N LYS A 123 -0.92 10.93 4.24
CA LYS A 123 0.45 11.06 4.76
C LYS A 123 1.49 10.87 3.67
N ASP A 124 2.52 11.72 3.68
CA ASP A 124 3.67 11.58 2.80
C ASP A 124 4.53 10.41 3.25
N LEU A 125 4.85 9.54 2.31
CA LEU A 125 5.63 8.34 2.56
C LEU A 125 7.02 8.50 1.97
N ARG A 126 8.02 8.21 2.78
CA ARG A 126 9.40 8.11 2.33
C ARG A 126 9.81 6.65 2.33
N PHE A 127 10.16 6.14 1.15
CA PHE A 127 10.69 4.81 0.95
C PHE A 127 12.18 4.89 0.67
N ASP A 128 13.00 4.37 1.57
CA ASP A 128 14.44 4.17 1.33
C ASP A 128 14.64 2.73 0.83
N ILE A 129 14.83 2.56 -0.48
CA ILE A 129 14.87 1.28 -1.17
C ILE A 129 16.32 0.90 -1.50
N THR A 130 16.65 -0.36 -1.28
CA THR A 130 17.93 -0.97 -1.64
C THR A 130 17.65 -2.18 -2.54
N ILE A 131 18.14 -2.12 -3.78
CA ILE A 131 18.03 -3.24 -4.70
C ILE A 131 19.07 -4.28 -4.31
N VAL A 132 18.63 -5.46 -3.93
CA VAL A 132 19.48 -6.57 -3.55
C VAL A 132 19.91 -7.35 -4.79
N ASP A 133 18.94 -7.73 -5.62
CA ASP A 133 19.17 -8.53 -6.81
C ASP A 133 18.11 -8.26 -7.88
N ILE A 134 18.41 -8.61 -9.14
CA ILE A 134 17.50 -8.45 -10.27
C ILE A 134 17.64 -9.70 -11.13
N ASP A 135 16.57 -10.48 -11.22
CA ASP A 135 16.49 -11.69 -12.03
C ASP A 135 15.55 -11.48 -13.22
N VAL A 136 15.91 -12.04 -14.37
CA VAL A 136 15.07 -11.93 -15.56
C VAL A 136 14.16 -13.14 -15.56
N ILE A 137 12.86 -12.89 -15.34
CA ILE A 137 11.84 -13.91 -15.44
C ILE A 137 11.83 -14.39 -16.89
N GLN A 138 12.43 -15.55 -17.14
CA GLN A 138 12.27 -16.21 -18.43
C GLN A 138 10.82 -16.69 -18.48
N GLY A 139 9.95 -15.85 -19.04
CA GLY A 139 8.59 -16.23 -19.33
C GLY A 139 8.59 -17.57 -20.05
N GLU A 140 7.92 -18.56 -19.47
CA GLU A 140 7.52 -19.74 -20.21
C GLU A 140 6.85 -19.26 -21.49
N PRO A 141 7.24 -19.76 -22.68
CA PRO A 141 6.54 -19.40 -23.90
C PRO A 141 5.09 -19.84 -23.71
N GLU A 142 4.18 -18.88 -23.61
CA GLU A 142 2.75 -19.12 -23.68
C GLU A 142 2.51 -19.92 -24.97
N SER A 143 2.33 -21.22 -24.78
CA SER A 143 2.05 -22.15 -25.85
C SER A 143 0.65 -21.81 -26.32
N GLY A 144 0.59 -21.08 -27.44
CA GLY A 144 -0.64 -20.74 -28.11
C GLY A 144 -1.55 -21.97 -28.24
N SER A 145 -2.83 -21.74 -27.97
CA SER A 145 -3.90 -22.66 -28.33
C SER A 145 -4.84 -21.96 -29.32
#